data_AF-A0A969L3E7-F1
#
_entry.id   AF-A0A969L3E7-F1
#
_cell.length_a   1.000
_cell.length_b   1.000
_cell.length_c   1.000
_cell.angle_alpha   90.00
_cell.angle_beta   90.00
_cell.angle_gamma   90.00
#
_symmetry.space_group_name_H-M   'P 1'
#
loop_
_entity.id
_entity.type
_entity.pdbx_description
1 polymer ?
#
loop_
_entity_poly.entity_id
_entity_poly.type
_entity_poly.pdbx_seq_one_letter_code
_entity_poly.pdbx_strand_id
1 'polypeptide(L)'
;MVSNQEEGGEERLDLWRMNLEHVANHPLLGMGPAGYAVYNMTYHPWDARSTHNNYFDLLAQTGVIGFGIFLWLFATFAWMGYLTCRRLANQRNFEEAFATATLAGCAGALVAMMLGDWVLPFAYNGTIAAFDHASYTWIFMGGLVTLYHLVKAREPAQSKAG
;
A
#
# COMPACT_ATOMS: atom_id res chain seq x y z
N MET A 1 10.67 24.60 33.73
CA MET A 1 9.62 24.33 32.72
C MET A 1 10.32 24.09 31.41
N VAL A 2 10.82 22.86 31.20
CA VAL A 2 11.58 22.47 30.02
C VAL A 2 10.58 22.15 28.91
N SER A 3 10.82 22.75 27.74
CA SER A 3 10.05 22.70 26.51
C SER A 3 10.01 21.29 25.92
N ASN A 4 8.90 20.59 26.15
CA ASN A 4 8.69 19.18 25.76
C ASN A 4 7.98 19.04 24.40
N GLN A 5 8.18 19.99 23.47
CA GLN A 5 7.42 20.06 22.21
C GLN A 5 8.29 20.12 20.94
N GLU A 6 9.60 20.27 21.03
CA GLU A 6 10.49 20.37 19.85
C GLU A 6 11.23 19.05 19.51
N GLU A 7 11.44 18.15 20.48
CA GLU A 7 12.22 16.91 20.27
C GLU A 7 11.57 15.91 19.30
N GLY A 8 10.23 15.79 19.28
CA GLY A 8 9.56 14.76 18.49
C GLY A 8 9.51 15.00 16.96
N GLY A 9 9.80 16.22 16.49
CA GLY A 9 9.78 16.57 15.07
C GLY A 9 11.16 16.46 14.41
N GLU A 10 12.20 16.86 15.13
CA GLU A 10 13.58 16.82 14.65
C GLU A 10 14.13 15.38 14.63
N GLU A 11 13.81 14.55 15.64
CA GLU A 11 14.20 13.12 15.67
C GLU A 11 13.65 12.33 14.45
N ARG A 12 12.48 12.72 13.91
CA ARG A 12 11.87 12.04 12.75
C ARG A 12 12.57 12.35 11.44
N LEU A 13 13.00 13.61 11.26
CA LEU A 13 13.73 14.03 10.07
C LEU A 13 15.12 13.40 10.02
N ASP A 14 15.75 13.21 11.17
CA ASP A 14 17.03 12.51 11.27
C ASP A 14 16.89 11.01 10.98
N LEU A 15 15.82 10.36 11.46
CA LEU A 15 15.49 8.99 11.08
C LEU A 15 15.28 8.85 9.57
N TRP A 16 14.61 9.80 8.91
CA TRP A 16 14.41 9.79 7.46
C TRP A 16 15.70 10.00 6.69
N ARG A 17 16.56 10.94 7.14
CA ARG A 17 17.88 11.17 6.54
C ARG A 17 18.78 9.95 6.62
N MET A 18 18.85 9.30 7.78
CA MET A 18 19.63 8.07 7.94
C MET A 18 19.07 6.92 7.10
N ASN A 19 17.75 6.74 7.04
CA ASN A 19 17.14 5.74 6.16
C ASN A 19 17.53 5.96 4.68
N LEU A 20 17.52 7.23 4.23
CA LEU A 20 17.92 7.59 2.87
C LEU A 20 19.41 7.34 2.63
N GLU A 21 20.29 7.58 3.60
CA GLU A 21 21.72 7.22 3.50
C GLU A 21 21.93 5.70 3.40
N HIS A 22 21.13 4.89 4.10
CA HIS A 22 21.23 3.43 4.00
C HIS A 22 20.64 2.89 2.70
N VAL A 23 19.53 3.45 2.21
CA VAL A 23 19.02 3.19 0.86
C VAL A 23 20.10 3.57 -0.17
N ALA A 24 20.88 4.63 0.04
CA ALA A 24 21.97 4.99 -0.86
C ALA A 24 23.08 3.93 -0.93
N ASN A 25 23.28 3.14 0.13
CA ASN A 25 24.26 2.04 0.14
C ASN A 25 23.73 0.76 -0.53
N HIS A 26 22.41 0.52 -0.51
CA HIS A 26 21.76 -0.63 -1.14
C HIS A 26 20.51 -0.24 -1.97
N PRO A 27 20.66 0.62 -2.99
CA PRO A 27 19.53 1.33 -3.61
C PRO A 27 18.61 0.43 -4.45
N LEU A 28 19.14 -0.68 -4.96
CA LEU A 28 18.41 -1.53 -5.91
C LEU A 28 17.47 -2.51 -5.22
N LEU A 29 17.98 -3.28 -4.24
CA LEU A 29 17.25 -4.38 -3.60
C LEU A 29 16.88 -4.09 -2.13
N GLY A 30 17.33 -2.97 -1.57
CA GLY A 30 17.12 -2.63 -0.17
C GLY A 30 17.87 -3.54 0.78
N MET A 31 17.47 -3.49 2.05
CA MET A 31 18.12 -4.24 3.15
C MET A 31 17.51 -5.63 3.40
N GLY A 32 16.43 -6.01 2.68
CA GLY A 32 15.73 -7.27 2.86
C GLY A 32 14.61 -7.23 3.92
N PRO A 33 13.80 -8.31 4.02
CA PRO A 33 12.63 -8.36 4.90
C PRO A 33 13.03 -8.18 6.37
N ALA A 34 12.32 -7.30 7.08
CA ALA A 34 12.53 -6.99 8.51
C ALA A 34 13.88 -6.31 8.89
N GLY A 35 14.68 -5.86 7.91
CA GLY A 35 15.93 -5.12 8.18
C GLY A 35 15.71 -3.85 9.03
N TYR A 36 14.55 -3.21 8.88
CA TYR A 36 14.18 -2.02 9.65
C TYR A 36 13.78 -2.33 11.11
N ALA A 37 13.05 -3.42 11.35
CA ALA A 37 12.59 -3.80 12.70
C ALA A 37 13.75 -4.20 13.62
N VAL A 38 14.71 -4.98 13.08
CA VAL A 38 15.92 -5.38 13.81
C VAL A 38 16.76 -4.15 14.15
N TYR A 39 16.86 -3.16 13.26
CA TYR A 39 17.62 -1.93 13.51
C TYR A 39 16.94 -0.99 14.49
N ASN A 40 15.62 -0.74 14.35
CA ASN A 40 14.87 0.12 15.27
C ASN A 40 14.89 -0.44 16.70
N MET A 41 14.77 -1.76 16.87
CA MET A 41 14.94 -2.42 18.18
C MET A 41 16.39 -2.41 18.70
N THR A 42 17.40 -2.28 17.82
CA THR A 42 18.82 -2.24 18.21
C THR A 42 19.29 -0.84 18.63
N TYR A 43 18.79 0.22 17.98
CA TYR A 43 19.24 1.60 18.22
C TYR A 43 18.28 2.45 19.06
N HIS A 44 16.99 2.12 19.09
CA HIS A 44 15.98 2.84 19.89
C HIS A 44 15.08 1.88 20.70
N PRO A 45 15.65 1.10 21.65
CA PRO A 45 14.92 0.08 22.41
C PRO A 45 13.79 0.63 23.29
N TRP A 46 13.77 1.94 23.56
CA TRP A 46 12.76 2.63 24.38
C TRP A 46 11.82 3.51 23.57
N ASP A 47 12.05 3.64 22.26
CA ASP A 47 11.28 4.51 21.40
C ASP A 47 10.70 3.73 20.22
N ALA A 48 9.67 2.93 20.52
CA ALA A 48 8.86 2.20 19.56
C ALA A 48 7.96 3.13 18.72
N ARG A 49 8.39 4.36 18.45
CA ARG A 49 7.70 5.27 17.54
C ARG A 49 8.05 4.88 16.11
N SER A 50 7.32 3.87 15.64
CA SER A 50 7.20 3.49 14.24
C SER A 50 7.07 4.75 13.39
N THR A 51 7.81 4.82 12.28
CA THR A 51 7.80 5.98 11.38
C THR A 51 6.42 6.23 10.75
N HIS A 52 5.46 5.31 10.98
CA HIS A 52 4.04 5.37 10.60
C HIS A 52 3.76 5.61 9.11
N ASN A 53 4.80 5.57 8.28
CA ASN A 53 4.70 5.76 6.84
C ASN A 53 5.24 4.53 6.12
N ASN A 54 4.31 3.65 5.74
CA ASN A 54 4.59 2.35 5.14
C ASN A 54 5.40 2.47 3.83
N TYR A 55 5.38 3.63 3.16
CA TYR A 55 6.17 3.89 1.97
C TYR A 55 7.68 3.94 2.23
N PHE A 56 8.11 4.54 3.35
CA PHE A 56 9.54 4.59 3.71
C PHE A 56 10.07 3.20 4.09
N ASP A 57 9.28 2.46 4.87
CA ASP A 57 9.62 1.09 5.28
C ASP A 57 9.73 0.15 4.07
N LEU A 58 8.81 0.29 3.11
CA LEU A 58 8.82 -0.47 1.87
C LEU A 58 10.06 -0.14 1.01
N LEU A 59 10.39 1.14 0.88
CA LEU A 59 11.57 1.59 0.13
C LEU A 59 12.87 1.12 0.78
N ALA A 60 12.98 1.17 2.11
CA ALA A 60 14.16 0.72 2.85
C ALA A 60 14.37 -0.81 2.76
N GLN A 61 13.28 -1.58 2.82
CA GLN A 61 13.36 -3.05 2.77
C GLN A 61 13.58 -3.60 1.37
N THR A 62 12.96 -2.98 0.35
CA THR A 62 12.91 -3.55 -1.02
C THR A 62 13.71 -2.76 -2.06
N GLY A 63 14.22 -1.58 -1.69
CA GLY A 63 14.90 -0.66 -2.59
C GLY A 63 13.95 -0.05 -3.62
N VAL A 64 14.54 0.68 -4.57
CA VAL A 64 13.79 1.37 -5.62
C VAL A 64 13.07 0.38 -6.54
N ILE A 65 13.62 -0.83 -6.75
CA ILE A 65 13.00 -1.84 -7.62
C ILE A 65 11.72 -2.37 -7.00
N GLY A 66 11.75 -2.81 -5.74
CA GLY A 66 10.55 -3.33 -5.08
C GLY A 66 9.49 -2.25 -4.89
N PHE A 67 9.91 -1.03 -4.57
CA PHE A 67 9.02 0.12 -4.52
C PHE A 67 8.37 0.42 -5.89
N GLY A 68 9.15 0.36 -6.97
CA GLY A 68 8.64 0.53 -8.34
C GLY A 68 7.63 -0.55 -8.72
N ILE A 69 7.89 -1.82 -8.37
CA ILE A 69 6.94 -2.92 -8.60
C ILE A 69 5.65 -2.71 -7.81
N PHE A 70 5.75 -2.24 -6.56
CA PHE A 70 4.59 -1.94 -5.73
C PHE A 70 3.72 -0.84 -6.35
N LEU A 71 4.32 0.28 -6.75
CA LEU A 71 3.60 1.36 -7.43
C LEU A 71 2.98 0.90 -8.75
N TRP A 72 3.70 0.08 -9.53
CA TRP A 72 3.18 -0.49 -10.76
C TRP A 72 1.97 -1.40 -10.54
N LEU A 73 2.01 -2.23 -9.50
CA LEU A 73 0.90 -3.10 -9.12
C LEU A 73 -0.36 -2.29 -8.79
N PHE A 74 -0.24 -1.27 -7.94
CA PHE A 74 -1.37 -0.41 -7.56
C PHE A 74 -1.86 0.46 -8.73
N ALA A 75 -0.97 0.95 -9.58
CA ALA A 75 -1.35 1.62 -10.82
C ALA A 75 -2.15 0.69 -11.74
N THR A 76 -1.78 -0.59 -11.80
CA THR A 76 -2.49 -1.62 -12.59
C THR A 76 -3.88 -1.88 -12.02
N PHE A 77 -4.03 -1.99 -10.70
CA PHE A 77 -5.35 -2.10 -10.05
C PHE A 77 -6.23 -0.87 -10.29
N ALA A 78 -5.67 0.34 -10.12
CA ALA A 78 -6.40 1.58 -10.37
C ALA A 78 -6.86 1.69 -11.82
N TRP A 79 -5.99 1.31 -12.77
CA TRP A 79 -6.30 1.30 -14.19
C TRP A 79 -7.43 0.30 -14.53
N MET A 80 -7.32 -0.95 -14.07
CA MET A 80 -8.37 -1.96 -14.29
C MET A 80 -9.69 -1.57 -13.64
N GLY A 81 -9.65 -1.01 -12.43
CA GLY A 81 -10.83 -0.49 -11.74
C GLY A 81 -11.50 0.63 -12.51
N TYR A 82 -10.73 1.64 -12.93
CA TYR A 82 -11.23 2.75 -13.73
C TYR A 82 -11.91 2.28 -15.03
N LEU A 83 -11.27 1.35 -15.77
CA LEU A 83 -11.86 0.79 -16.98
C LEU A 83 -13.15 0.01 -16.70
N THR A 84 -13.18 -0.75 -15.60
CA THR A 84 -14.37 -1.52 -15.19
C THR A 84 -15.52 -0.59 -14.82
N CYS A 85 -15.27 0.44 -13.99
CA CYS A 85 -16.26 1.46 -13.64
C CYS A 85 -16.79 2.17 -14.88
N ARG A 86 -15.92 2.51 -15.85
CA ARG A 86 -16.36 3.13 -17.11
C ARG A 86 -17.25 2.24 -17.96
N ARG A 87 -16.98 0.92 -18.00
CA ARG A 87 -17.77 -0.05 -18.76
C ARG A 87 -19.12 -0.36 -18.11
N LEU A 88 -19.16 -0.35 -16.79
CA LEU A 88 -20.36 -0.61 -16.00
C LEU A 88 -21.16 0.66 -15.67
N ALA A 89 -20.70 1.82 -16.11
CA ALA A 89 -21.34 3.09 -15.82
C ALA A 89 -22.82 3.09 -16.26
N ASN A 90 -23.70 3.60 -15.39
CA ASN A 90 -25.15 3.70 -15.59
C ASN A 90 -25.92 2.37 -15.63
N GLN A 91 -25.30 1.23 -15.28
CA GLN A 91 -26.03 -0.03 -15.18
C GLN A 91 -26.82 -0.17 -13.87
N ARG A 92 -26.48 0.64 -12.85
CA ARG A 92 -27.08 0.69 -11.50
C ARG A 92 -27.19 -0.69 -10.86
N ASN A 93 -26.21 -1.55 -11.12
CA ASN A 93 -26.17 -2.93 -10.67
C ASN A 93 -25.11 -3.14 -9.57
N PHE A 94 -25.10 -4.33 -8.98
CA PHE A 94 -24.11 -4.69 -7.97
C PHE A 94 -22.67 -4.60 -8.49
N GLU A 95 -22.44 -4.94 -9.76
CA GLU A 95 -21.09 -4.92 -10.36
C GLU A 95 -20.51 -3.49 -10.41
N GLU A 96 -21.32 -2.49 -10.80
CA GLU A 96 -20.94 -1.07 -10.81
C GLU A 96 -20.65 -0.57 -9.39
N ALA A 97 -21.51 -0.90 -8.43
CA ALA A 97 -21.33 -0.53 -7.02
C ALA A 97 -20.07 -1.16 -6.43
N PHE A 98 -19.85 -2.45 -6.69
CA PHE A 98 -18.68 -3.19 -6.22
C PHE A 98 -17.39 -2.63 -6.82
N ALA A 99 -17.35 -2.38 -8.13
CA ALA A 99 -16.17 -1.82 -8.80
C ALA A 99 -15.83 -0.43 -8.26
N THR A 100 -16.84 0.43 -8.10
CA THR A 100 -16.67 1.81 -7.61
C THR A 100 -16.24 1.84 -6.14
N ALA A 101 -16.90 1.06 -5.27
CA ALA A 101 -16.56 0.96 -3.86
C ALA A 101 -15.14 0.41 -3.65
N THR A 102 -14.77 -0.60 -4.42
CA THR A 102 -13.44 -1.21 -4.36
C THR A 102 -12.36 -0.24 -4.83
N LEU A 103 -12.57 0.48 -5.93
CA LEU A 103 -11.63 1.48 -6.42
C LEU A 103 -11.46 2.65 -5.44
N ALA A 104 -12.56 3.16 -4.89
CA ALA A 104 -12.53 4.21 -3.88
C ALA A 104 -11.85 3.74 -2.57
N GLY A 105 -12.14 2.50 -2.15
CA GLY A 105 -11.50 1.86 -1.01
C GLY A 105 -10.00 1.68 -1.21
N CYS A 106 -9.54 1.32 -2.43
CA CYS A 106 -8.13 1.26 -2.78
C CYS A 106 -7.44 2.61 -2.62
N ALA A 107 -8.04 3.68 -3.14
CA ALA A 107 -7.51 5.03 -3.00
C ALA A 107 -7.45 5.45 -1.52
N GLY A 108 -8.50 5.15 -0.75
CA GLY A 108 -8.53 5.38 0.69
C GLY A 108 -7.44 4.60 1.44
N ALA A 109 -7.21 3.34 1.08
CA ALA A 109 -6.19 2.49 1.67
C ALA A 109 -4.77 3.00 1.36
N LEU A 110 -4.50 3.46 0.14
CA LEU A 110 -3.22 4.07 -0.25
C LEU A 110 -2.93 5.37 0.50
N VAL A 111 -3.96 6.19 0.77
CA VAL A 111 -3.82 7.38 1.62
C VAL A 111 -3.61 6.96 3.07
N ALA A 112 -4.35 5.97 3.56
CA ALA A 112 -4.21 5.44 4.91
C ALA A 112 -2.83 4.79 5.16
N MET A 113 -2.14 4.30 4.11
CA MET A 113 -0.76 3.82 4.21
C MET A 113 0.24 4.89 4.69
N MET A 114 -0.09 6.17 4.55
CA MET A 114 0.72 7.25 5.09
C MET A 114 0.61 7.38 6.61
N LEU A 115 -0.40 6.73 7.22
CA LEU A 115 -0.74 6.81 8.63
C LEU A 115 -0.62 5.46 9.35
N GLY A 116 -0.53 4.32 8.63
CA GLY A 116 -0.37 2.99 9.24
C GLY A 116 -0.35 1.81 8.26
N ASP A 117 -0.38 0.58 8.80
CA ASP A 117 -0.02 -0.66 8.08
C ASP A 117 -1.22 -1.49 7.59
N TRP A 118 -2.16 -0.82 6.95
CA TRP A 118 -3.46 -1.42 6.57
C TRP A 118 -3.46 -2.11 5.20
N VAL A 119 -2.34 -2.04 4.47
CA VAL A 119 -2.17 -2.63 3.12
C VAL A 119 -1.04 -3.66 3.10
N LEU A 120 0.10 -3.32 3.68
CA LEU A 120 1.21 -4.23 3.90
C LEU A 120 1.38 -4.41 5.41
N PRO A 121 0.89 -5.51 5.99
CA PRO A 121 1.01 -5.75 7.42
C PRO A 121 2.46 -6.07 7.74
N PHE A 122 3.17 -5.11 8.31
CA PHE A 122 4.49 -5.35 8.85
C PHE A 122 4.36 -6.03 10.21
N ALA A 123 4.93 -7.23 10.33
CA ALA A 123 4.82 -8.06 11.54
C ALA A 123 5.30 -7.36 12.82
N TYR A 124 6.18 -6.36 12.70
CA TYR A 124 6.70 -5.58 13.83
C TYR A 124 5.78 -4.46 14.32
N ASN A 125 4.80 -4.01 13.52
CA ASN A 125 3.87 -2.96 13.94
C ASN A 125 2.56 -3.51 14.52
N GLY A 126 2.09 -4.66 14.04
CA GLY A 126 0.79 -5.21 14.47
C GLY A 126 0.73 -6.73 14.62
N THR A 127 1.87 -7.43 14.61
CA THR A 127 1.97 -8.89 14.71
C THR A 127 1.15 -9.62 13.63
N ILE A 128 0.81 -10.89 13.83
CA ILE A 128 -0.04 -11.66 12.89
C ILE A 128 -1.46 -11.08 12.84
N ALA A 129 -1.95 -10.44 13.92
CA ALA A 129 -3.32 -9.90 13.96
C ALA A 129 -3.57 -8.78 12.94
N ALA A 130 -2.55 -8.00 12.55
CA ALA A 130 -2.69 -6.98 11.51
C ALA A 130 -2.95 -7.56 10.11
N PHE A 131 -2.65 -8.85 9.88
CA PHE A 131 -2.96 -9.51 8.60
C PHE A 131 -4.47 -9.57 8.35
N ASP A 132 -5.29 -9.68 9.39
CA ASP A 132 -6.74 -9.77 9.25
C ASP A 132 -7.28 -8.53 8.54
N HIS A 133 -6.80 -7.34 8.92
CA HIS A 133 -7.24 -6.08 8.32
C HIS A 133 -6.69 -5.87 6.91
N ALA A 134 -5.43 -6.25 6.67
CA ALA A 134 -4.82 -6.11 5.34
C ALA A 134 -5.47 -7.06 4.31
N SER A 135 -5.91 -8.24 4.75
CA SER A 135 -6.50 -9.26 3.86
C SER A 135 -7.69 -8.74 3.07
N TYR A 136 -8.53 -7.88 3.67
CA TYR A 136 -9.70 -7.32 3.02
C TYR A 136 -9.34 -6.52 1.77
N THR A 137 -8.33 -5.64 1.84
CA THR A 137 -7.86 -4.85 0.69
C THR A 137 -7.49 -5.76 -0.48
N TRP A 138 -6.75 -6.83 -0.21
CA TRP A 138 -6.31 -7.77 -1.23
C TRP A 138 -7.46 -8.61 -1.81
N ILE A 139 -8.42 -9.03 -0.99
CA ILE A 139 -9.62 -9.75 -1.44
C ILE A 139 -10.45 -8.87 -2.37
N PHE A 140 -10.70 -7.61 -1.98
CA PHE A 140 -11.45 -6.67 -2.82
C PHE A 140 -10.73 -6.39 -4.14
N MET A 141 -9.41 -6.15 -4.13
CA MET A 141 -8.62 -5.98 -5.35
C MET A 141 -8.69 -7.21 -6.26
N GLY A 142 -8.55 -8.41 -5.70
CA GLY A 142 -8.67 -9.67 -6.46
C GLY A 142 -10.06 -9.84 -7.10
N GLY A 143 -11.11 -9.47 -6.36
CA GLY A 143 -12.48 -9.43 -6.88
C GLY A 143 -12.63 -8.44 -8.04
N LEU A 144 -12.02 -7.25 -7.93
CA LEU A 144 -12.03 -6.24 -9.00
C LEU A 144 -11.33 -6.72 -10.26
N VAL A 145 -10.18 -7.39 -10.14
CA VAL A 145 -9.47 -7.99 -11.29
C VAL A 145 -10.33 -9.05 -11.97
N THR A 146 -10.97 -9.91 -11.17
CA THR A 146 -11.88 -10.95 -11.67
C THR A 146 -13.04 -10.31 -12.43
N LEU A 147 -13.67 -9.29 -11.86
CA LEU A 147 -14.75 -8.55 -12.49
C LEU A 147 -14.31 -7.89 -13.80
N TYR A 148 -13.13 -7.27 -13.83
CA TYR A 148 -12.57 -6.68 -15.06
C TYR A 148 -12.50 -7.70 -16.20
N HIS A 149 -12.02 -8.92 -15.93
CA HIS A 149 -11.93 -9.97 -16.93
C HIS A 149 -13.30 -10.50 -17.36
N LEU A 150 -14.25 -10.64 -16.42
CA LEU A 150 -15.62 -11.04 -16.73
C LEU A 150 -16.33 -10.02 -17.62
N VAL A 151 -16.23 -8.72 -17.31
CA VAL A 151 -16.83 -7.66 -18.11
C VAL A 151 -16.20 -7.62 -19.50
N LYS A 152 -14.86 -7.72 -19.59
CA LYS A 152 -14.15 -7.77 -20.88
C LYS A 152 -14.56 -8.97 -21.74
N ALA A 153 -14.83 -10.13 -21.14
CA ALA A 153 -15.26 -11.32 -21.85
C ALA A 153 -16.70 -11.21 -22.39
N ARG A 154 -17.54 -10.34 -21.82
CA ARG A 154 -18.92 -10.09 -22.28
C ARG A 154 -18.99 -9.18 -23.53
N GLU A 155 -17.99 -8.32 -23.73
CA GLU A 155 -17.93 -7.39 -24.89
C GLU A 155 -18.02 -8.09 -26.28
N PRO A 156 -17.28 -9.18 -26.58
CA PRO A 156 -17.39 -9.83 -27.88
C PRO A 156 -18.74 -10.52 -28.14
N ALA A 157 -19.54 -10.81 -27.11
CA ALA A 157 -20.85 -11.42 -27.25
C ALA A 157 -21.94 -10.41 -27.67
N GLN A 158 -21.82 -9.14 -27.26
CA GLN A 158 -22.80 -8.09 -27.61
C GLN A 158 -22.62 -7.54 -29.03
N SER A 159 -21.40 -7.55 -29.58
CA SER A 159 -21.10 -7.08 -30.94
C SER A 159 -21.65 -7.98 -32.07
N LYS A 160 -22.04 -9.23 -31.77
CA LYS A 160 -22.54 -10.19 -32.78
C LYS A 160 -24.07 -10.34 -32.79
N ALA A 161 -24.77 -9.63 -31.90
CA ALA A 161 -26.22 -9.73 -31.74
C ALA A 161 -26.98 -8.47 -32.20
N GLY A 162 -26.30 -7.56 -32.89
CA GLY A 162 -26.88 -6.35 -33.50
C GLY A 162 -26.90 -6.43 -35.02
#